data_AF-A0A3B0YEL9-F1
#
_entry.id   AF-A0A3B0YEL9-F1
#
_cell.length_a   1.000
_cell.length_b   1.000
_cell.length_c   1.000
_cell.angle_alpha   90.00
_cell.angle_beta   90.00
_cell.angle_gamma   90.00
#
_symmetry.space_group_name_H-M   'P 1'
#
loop_
_entity.id
_entity.type
_entity.pdbx_description
1 polymer ?
#
loop_
_entity_poly.entity_id
_entity_poly.type
_entity_poly.pdbx_seq_one_letter_code
_entity_poly.pdbx_strand_id
1 'polypeptide(L)' 'MKKSLFELVLTHVPDTITNLGISSNMACYYALIKEKEPMLKYLDISIGLGKTKASILEDTDFECYFDDVDFKSVLKQAP' A
#
# COMPACT_ATOMS: atom_id res chain seq x y z
N MET A 1 17.27 8.22 17.10
CA MET A 1 17.08 7.74 15.71
C MET A 1 16.62 8.91 14.85
N LYS A 2 17.19 9.11 13.66
CA LYS A 2 16.65 10.07 12.68
C LYS A 2 15.41 9.40 12.07
N LYS A 3 14.25 10.05 12.18
CA LYS A 3 13.07 9.63 11.43
C LYS A 3 13.35 9.78 9.93
N SER A 4 12.92 8.82 9.13
CA SER A 4 12.99 8.97 7.67
C SER A 4 12.08 10.12 7.23
N LEU A 5 12.37 10.71 6.07
CA LEU A 5 11.47 11.71 5.47
C LEU A 5 10.05 11.14 5.32
N PHE A 6 9.93 9.86 4.98
CA PHE A 6 8.64 9.17 4.88
C PHE A 6 7.90 9.13 6.21
N GLU A 7 8.57 8.75 7.31
CA GLU A 7 7.96 8.73 8.64
C GLU A 7 7.47 10.12 9.08
N LEU A 8 8.13 11.20 8.64
CA LEU A 8 7.67 12.56 8.87
C LEU A 8 6.47 12.94 8.00
N VAL A 9 6.44 12.49 6.74
CA VAL A 9 5.27 12.67 5.87
C VAL A 9 4.05 11.95 6.45
N LEU A 10 4.23 10.75 7.00
CA LEU A 10 3.15 9.97 7.64
C LEU A 10 2.44 10.75 8.76
N THR A 11 3.13 11.60 9.52
CA THR A 11 2.50 12.38 10.59
C THR A 11 1.64 13.54 10.07
N HIS A 12 1.67 13.81 8.76
CA HIS A 12 0.89 14.86 8.10
C HIS A 12 -0.12 14.30 7.09
N VAL A 13 -0.21 12.97 6.96
CA VAL A 13 -1.24 12.33 6.15
C VAL A 13 -2.59 12.52 6.86
N PRO A 14 -3.60 13.10 6.19
CA PRO A 14 -4.92 13.27 6.79
C PRO A 14 -5.58 11.93 7.09
N ASP A 15 -6.50 11.92 8.06
CA ASP A 15 -7.25 10.71 8.44
C ASP A 15 -7.99 10.07 7.25
N THR A 16 -8.41 10.89 6.28
CA THR A 16 -9.00 10.44 5.03
C THR A 16 -8.04 10.70 3.86
N ILE A 17 -7.56 9.63 3.23
CA ILE A 17 -6.70 9.71 2.05
C ILE A 17 -7.57 9.69 0.79
N THR A 18 -7.52 10.78 0.02
CA THR A 18 -8.25 10.91 -1.26
C THR A 18 -7.33 10.86 -2.48
N ASN A 19 -6.01 10.81 -2.26
CA ASN A 19 -5.01 10.80 -3.32
C ASN A 19 -4.46 9.38 -3.55
N LEU A 20 -4.61 8.88 -4.78
CA LEU A 20 -4.13 7.55 -5.17
C LEU A 20 -2.61 7.40 -5.01
N GLY A 21 -1.83 8.42 -5.35
CA GLY A 21 -0.37 8.38 -5.23
C GLY A 21 0.09 8.26 -3.77
N ILE A 22 -0.55 9.00 -2.85
CA ILE A 22 -0.24 8.91 -1.42
C ILE A 22 -0.53 7.51 -0.89
N SER A 23 -1.75 6.99 -1.10
CA SER A 23 -2.09 5.63 -0.63
C SER A 23 -1.19 4.57 -1.27
N SER A 24 -0.89 4.69 -2.57
CA SER A 24 -0.04 3.73 -3.28
C SER A 24 1.36 3.71 -2.72
N ASN A 25 1.99 4.88 -2.56
CA ASN A 25 3.35 4.98 -2.02
C ASN A 25 3.43 4.47 -0.58
N MET A 26 2.35 4.62 0.19
CA MET A 26 2.29 4.07 1.54
C MET A 26 2.19 2.55 1.53
N ALA A 27 1.36 1.96 0.66
CA ALA A 27 1.29 0.52 0.50
C ALA A 27 2.67 -0.06 0.11
N CYS A 28 3.34 0.55 -0.88
CA CYS A 28 4.69 0.19 -1.33
C CYS A 28 5.72 0.30 -0.19
N TYR A 29 5.72 1.42 0.55
CA TYR A 29 6.62 1.63 1.69
C TYR A 29 6.48 0.51 2.74
N TYR A 30 5.25 0.22 3.16
CA TYR A 30 5.00 -0.83 4.15
C TYR A 30 5.29 -2.23 3.61
N ALA A 31 5.14 -2.44 2.30
CA ALA A 31 5.56 -3.68 1.67
C ALA A 31 7.09 -3.87 1.76
N LEU A 32 7.87 -2.84 1.43
CA LEU A 32 9.34 -2.83 1.50
C LEU A 32 9.88 -3.10 2.91
N ILE A 33 9.26 -2.52 3.94
CA ILE A 33 9.65 -2.74 5.34
C ILE A 33 8.98 -3.97 5.97
N LYS A 34 8.21 -4.74 5.18
CA LYS A 34 7.55 -6.00 5.58
C LYS A 34 6.53 -5.86 6.71
N GLU A 35 5.86 -4.71 6.76
CA GLU A 35 4.76 -4.43 7.68
C GLU A 35 3.42 -4.73 6.99
N LYS A 36 2.94 -5.97 7.18
CA LYS A 36 1.78 -6.50 6.46
C LYS A 36 0.48 -5.71 6.69
N GLU A 37 0.10 -5.47 7.95
CA GLU A 37 -1.20 -4.86 8.28
C GLU A 37 -1.33 -3.44 7.69
N PRO A 38 -0.35 -2.53 7.87
CA PRO A 38 -0.40 -1.23 7.21
C PRO A 38 -0.38 -1.34 5.68
N MET A 39 0.41 -2.26 5.12
CA MET A 39 0.45 -2.47 3.67
C MET A 39 -0.94 -2.83 3.13
N LEU A 40 -1.63 -3.80 3.72
CA LEU A 40 -2.97 -4.21 3.29
C LEU A 40 -3.98 -3.06 3.41
N LYS A 41 -3.93 -2.30 4.50
CA LYS A 41 -4.79 -1.12 4.70
C LYS A 41 -4.62 -0.09 3.58
N TYR A 42 -3.38 0.29 3.26
CA TYR A 42 -3.15 1.31 2.24
C TYR A 42 -3.39 0.79 0.83
N LEU A 43 -3.14 -0.51 0.59
CA LEU A 43 -3.47 -1.16 -0.67
C LEU A 43 -4.98 -1.15 -0.94
N ASP A 44 -5.79 -1.47 0.07
CA ASP A 44 -7.26 -1.42 -0.01
C ASP A 44 -7.77 -0.01 -0.35
N ILE A 45 -7.22 1.02 0.31
CA ILE A 45 -7.51 2.43 0.00
C ILE A 45 -7.11 2.75 -1.45
N SER A 46 -5.93 2.33 -1.90
CA SER A 46 -5.48 2.57 -3.27
C SER A 46 -6.37 1.90 -4.30
N ILE A 47 -6.84 0.68 -4.03
CA ILE A 47 -7.80 -0.03 -4.87
C ILE A 47 -9.10 0.76 -4.97
N GLY A 48 -9.64 1.25 -3.84
CA GLY A 48 -10.82 2.11 -3.82
C GLY A 48 -10.65 3.43 -4.58
N LEU A 49 -9.41 3.89 -4.76
CA LEU A 49 -9.04 5.07 -5.55
C LEU A 49 -8.61 4.75 -7.00
N GLY A 50 -8.72 3.50 -7.44
CA GLY A 50 -8.51 3.08 -8.83
C GLY A 50 -7.18 2.38 -9.13
N LYS A 51 -6.39 1.96 -8.13
CA LYS A 51 -5.22 1.09 -8.37
C LYS A 51 -5.70 -0.25 -8.92
N THR A 52 -5.20 -0.66 -10.08
CA THR A 52 -5.64 -1.88 -10.78
C THR A 52 -4.87 -3.10 -10.31
N LYS A 53 -5.49 -4.28 -10.45
CA LYS A 53 -4.83 -5.56 -10.16
C LYS A 53 -3.53 -5.72 -10.93
N ALA A 54 -3.53 -5.35 -12.21
CA ALA A 54 -2.36 -5.42 -13.07
C ALA A 54 -1.20 -4.56 -12.51
N SER A 55 -1.48 -3.31 -12.16
CA SER A 55 -0.46 -2.41 -11.60
C SER A 55 0.13 -2.89 -10.27
N ILE A 56 -0.65 -3.62 -9.47
CA ILE A 56 -0.21 -4.18 -8.19
C ILE A 56 0.70 -5.39 -8.41
N LEU A 57 0.39 -6.24 -9.39
CA LEU A 57 1.17 -7.44 -9.70
C LEU A 57 2.47 -7.15 -10.47
N GLU A 58 2.55 -6.00 -11.14
CA GLU A 58 3.79 -5.53 -11.80
C GLU A 58 4.75 -4.82 -10.84
N ASP A 59 4.26 -4.42 -9.66
CA ASP A 59 5.02 -3.66 -8.68
C ASP A 59 5.80 -4.60 -7.75
N THR A 60 7.13 -4.59 -7.92
CA THR A 60 8.06 -5.50 -7.25
C THR A 60 8.05 -5.38 -5.74
N ASP A 61 7.60 -4.24 -5.20
CA ASP A 61 7.54 -3.99 -3.76
C ASP A 61 6.61 -5.01 -3.06
N PHE A 62 5.62 -5.56 -3.78
CA PHE A 62 4.66 -6.52 -3.26
C PHE A 62 5.03 -7.99 -3.48
N GLU A 63 6.15 -8.31 -4.16
CA GLU A 63 6.49 -9.70 -4.55
C GLU A 63 6.45 -10.68 -3.38
N CYS A 64 6.93 -10.25 -2.21
CA CYS A 64 6.94 -11.09 -1.01
C CYS A 64 5.54 -11.44 -0.45
N TYR A 65 4.49 -10.77 -0.93
CA TYR A 65 3.10 -10.99 -0.56
C TYR A 65 2.26 -11.67 -1.65
N PHE A 66 2.81 -11.95 -2.83
CA PHE A 66 2.03 -12.53 -3.93
C PHE A 66 1.38 -13.86 -3.58
N ASP A 67 1.95 -14.61 -2.63
CA ASP A 67 1.36 -15.84 -2.11
C ASP A 67 0.57 -15.71 -0.81
N ASP A 68 0.57 -14.54 -0.19
CA ASP A 68 -0.15 -14.27 1.06
C ASP A 68 -1.67 -14.27 0.85
N VAL A 69 -2.38 -14.95 1.75
CA VAL A 69 -3.83 -15.14 1.64
C VAL A 69 -4.61 -13.83 1.80
N ASP A 70 -4.15 -12.93 2.66
CA ASP A 70 -4.83 -11.66 2.92
C ASP A 70 -4.56 -10.68 1.78
N PHE A 71 -3.33 -10.68 1.25
CA PHE A 71 -3.00 -9.93 0.03
C PHE A 71 -3.85 -10.39 -1.16
N LYS A 72 -3.96 -11.70 -1.40
CA LYS A 72 -4.85 -12.26 -2.42
C LYS A 72 -6.32 -11.90 -2.19
N SER A 73 -6.75 -11.79 -0.94
CA SER A 73 -8.11 -11.37 -0.58
C SER A 73 -8.35 -9.91 -0.97
N VAL A 74 -7.44 -9.00 -0.58
CA VAL A 74 -7.53 -7.58 -0.94
C VAL A 74 -7.49 -7.38 -2.46
N LEU A 75 -6.59 -8.10 -3.16
CA LEU A 75 -6.40 -8.00 -4.60
C LEU A 75 -7.63 -8.41 -5.44
N LYS A 76 -8.53 -9.25 -4.89
CA LYS A 76 -9.79 -9.62 -5.57
C LYS A 76 -10.77 -8.44 -5.69
N GLN A 77 -10.58 -7.39 -4.91
CA GLN A 77 -11.39 -6.17 -4.95
C GLN A 77 -10.93 -5.21 -6.05
N ALA A 78 -9.70 -5.38 -6.55
CA ALA A 78 -9.12 -4.50 -7.55
C ALA A 78 -9.77 -4.69 -8.93
N PRO A 79 -10.00 -3.59 -9.68
CA PRO A 79 -10.46 -3.65 -11.07
C PRO A 79 -9.40 -4.27 -12.00
#